data_AF-A0A358D5D2-F1
#
_entry.id   AF-A0A358D5D2-F1
#
_cell.length_a   1.000
_cell.length_b   1.000
_cell.length_c   1.000
_cell.angle_alpha   90.00
_cell.angle_beta   90.00
_cell.angle_gamma   90.00
#
_symmetry.space_group_name_H-M   'P 1'
#
loop_
_entity.id
_entity.type
_entity.pdbx_description
1 polymer ?
#
loop_
_entity_poly.entity_id
_entity_poly.type
_entity_poly.pdbx_seq_one_letter_code
_entity_poly.pdbx_strand_id
1 'polypeptide(L)'
;MIIDIHGHYTTAPAQLGAWRDLQIAFANGQGEAPDPAALHISDDDIRETIEANQLKLMNERGSDLTVFSPRASFMAHHIGDLQVSQTWARICNDLVARVSGLFPDRFIMGAMLPQSPGEDPATSVPELVRAVEELGAVEINLNPDPSGGLWTAPALTDRSWYPVYEKLVEYEIPAMIHVSTSCKSQFHTTGDHYLGADTTAFMQLLKGDLFRDFPDLKFVIPHGGGAVPYHWGRFRGLAMALGKPELEEHLLNNVFFDT
;
A
#
# COMPACT_ATOMS: atom_id res chain seq x y z
N MET A 1 9.46 23.09 -1.21
CA MET A 1 8.47 22.11 -0.77
C MET A 1 9.18 20.77 -0.67
N ILE A 2 9.15 20.15 0.51
CA ILE A 2 9.69 18.82 0.81
C ILE A 2 8.49 17.91 1.07
N ILE A 3 8.29 16.93 0.19
CA ILE A 3 7.16 15.99 0.25
C ILE A 3 7.71 14.62 0.60
N ASP A 4 7.24 14.05 1.70
CA ASP A 4 7.49 12.67 2.09
C ASP A 4 6.39 11.77 1.48
N ILE A 5 6.76 10.89 0.56
CA ILE A 5 5.81 10.05 -0.17
C ILE A 5 5.47 8.75 0.55
N HIS A 6 6.07 8.46 1.70
CA HIS A 6 5.91 7.17 2.38
C HIS A 6 5.55 7.35 3.86
N GLY A 7 4.32 7.80 4.12
CA GLY A 7 3.77 7.96 5.46
C GLY A 7 2.65 6.97 5.79
N HIS A 8 2.69 6.41 7.00
CA HIS A 8 1.65 5.52 7.51
C HIS A 8 1.13 5.94 8.89
N TYR A 9 -0.17 5.76 9.14
CA TYR A 9 -0.80 6.07 10.42
C TYR A 9 -0.53 5.02 11.52
N THR A 10 0.73 4.87 11.91
CA THR A 10 1.21 3.84 12.85
C THR A 10 0.73 4.02 14.29
N THR A 11 0.36 5.25 14.66
CA THR A 11 -0.05 5.68 16.00
C THR A 11 -1.53 6.03 16.07
N ALA A 12 -2.36 5.41 15.23
CA ALA A 12 -3.80 5.64 15.21
C ALA A 12 -4.45 5.41 16.60
N PRO A 13 -5.59 6.06 16.91
CA PRO A 13 -6.26 5.94 18.20
C PRO A 13 -6.55 4.47 18.59
N ALA A 14 -6.41 4.15 19.88
CA ALA A 14 -6.48 2.77 20.39
C ALA A 14 -7.81 2.06 20.08
N GLN A 15 -8.89 2.83 19.93
CA GLN A 15 -10.22 2.39 19.52
C GLN A 15 -10.18 1.63 18.18
N LEU A 16 -9.34 2.07 17.23
CA LEU A 16 -9.16 1.39 15.95
C LEU A 16 -8.61 -0.04 16.16
N GLY A 17 -7.61 -0.18 17.02
CA GLY A 17 -7.01 -1.47 17.37
C GLY A 17 -8.01 -2.39 18.07
N ALA A 18 -8.75 -1.87 19.06
CA ALA A 18 -9.77 -2.63 19.77
C ALA A 18 -10.88 -3.15 18.84
N TRP A 19 -11.32 -2.34 17.87
CA TRP A 19 -12.29 -2.79 16.87
C TRP A 19 -11.70 -3.85 15.94
N ARG A 20 -10.46 -3.65 15.48
CA ARG A 20 -9.76 -4.64 14.64
C ARG A 20 -9.57 -5.98 15.35
N ASP A 21 -9.30 -5.98 16.65
CA ASP A 21 -9.17 -7.22 17.43
C ASP A 21 -10.48 -8.02 17.44
N LEU A 22 -11.65 -7.35 17.55
CA LEU A 22 -12.95 -8.01 17.42
C LEU A 22 -13.16 -8.59 16.02
N GLN A 23 -12.75 -7.85 14.98
CA GLN A 23 -12.89 -8.31 13.59
C GLN A 23 -11.99 -9.52 13.31
N ILE A 24 -10.77 -9.53 13.86
CA ILE A 24 -9.84 -10.66 13.77
C ILE A 24 -10.41 -11.88 14.52
N ALA A 25 -10.98 -11.69 15.71
CA ALA A 25 -11.66 -12.76 16.43
C ALA A 25 -12.78 -13.37 15.57
N PHE A 26 -13.64 -12.53 14.99
CA PHE A 26 -14.71 -12.96 14.09
C PHE A 26 -14.18 -13.76 12.89
N ALA A 27 -13.15 -13.25 12.22
CA ALA A 27 -12.51 -13.92 11.08
C ALA A 27 -11.92 -15.30 11.44
N ASN A 28 -11.54 -15.49 12.71
CA ASN A 28 -11.07 -16.77 13.25
C ASN A 28 -12.20 -17.67 13.79
N GLY A 29 -13.47 -17.32 13.53
CA GLY A 29 -14.64 -18.06 14.00
C GLY A 29 -14.95 -17.84 15.49
N GLN A 30 -14.50 -16.73 16.07
CA GLN A 30 -14.70 -16.39 17.48
C GLN A 30 -15.51 -15.09 17.62
N GLY A 31 -16.66 -15.15 18.27
CA GLY A 31 -17.52 -13.97 18.47
C GLY A 31 -18.33 -13.59 17.24
N GLU A 32 -18.97 -12.42 17.31
CA GLU A 32 -19.83 -11.88 16.25
C GLU A 32 -19.06 -10.86 15.40
N ALA A 33 -19.50 -10.66 14.15
CA ALA A 33 -18.94 -9.61 13.29
C ALA A 33 -19.15 -8.24 13.96
N PRO A 34 -18.09 -7.46 14.22
CA PRO A 34 -18.25 -6.16 14.85
C PRO A 34 -18.95 -5.20 13.87
N ASP A 35 -19.92 -4.44 14.39
CA ASP A 35 -20.57 -3.38 13.62
C ASP A 35 -19.56 -2.25 13.34
N PRO A 36 -19.29 -1.89 12.07
CA PRO A 36 -18.46 -0.73 11.74
C PRO A 36 -18.95 0.56 12.38
N ALA A 37 -20.26 0.74 12.55
CA ALA A 37 -20.84 1.94 13.15
C ALA A 37 -20.58 2.04 14.66
N ALA A 38 -20.17 0.95 15.31
CA ALA A 38 -19.78 0.97 16.72
C ALA A 38 -18.38 1.56 16.94
N LEU A 39 -17.55 1.67 15.89
CA LEU A 39 -16.25 2.33 15.98
C LEU A 39 -16.43 3.85 16.05
N HIS A 40 -16.18 4.42 17.22
CA HIS A 40 -16.15 5.86 17.42
C HIS A 40 -14.74 6.36 17.70
N ILE A 41 -14.25 7.24 16.83
CA ILE A 41 -12.99 7.98 16.97
C ILE A 41 -13.32 9.45 16.73
N SER A 42 -13.18 10.30 17.74
CA SER A 42 -13.44 11.75 17.60
C SER A 42 -12.34 12.44 16.81
N ASP A 43 -12.59 13.67 16.34
CA ASP A 43 -11.54 14.47 15.71
C ASP A 43 -10.42 14.81 16.69
N ASP A 44 -10.73 14.95 17.98
CA ASP A 44 -9.74 15.23 19.02
C ASP A 44 -8.84 14.01 19.28
N ASP A 45 -9.38 12.79 19.24
CA ASP A 45 -8.58 11.56 19.28
C ASP A 45 -7.56 11.53 18.10
N ILE A 46 -7.97 11.98 16.92
CA ILE A 46 -7.10 12.06 15.74
C ILE A 46 -6.05 13.16 15.90
N ARG A 47 -6.45 14.36 16.36
CA ARG A 47 -5.51 15.46 16.57
C ARG A 47 -4.45 15.09 17.60
N GLU A 48 -4.85 14.51 18.73
CA GLU A 48 -3.93 14.12 19.80
C GLU A 48 -2.82 13.20 19.28
N THR A 49 -3.17 12.15 18.53
CA THR A 49 -2.19 11.19 18.03
C THR A 49 -1.33 11.77 16.90
N ILE A 50 -1.89 12.57 15.99
CA ILE A 50 -1.13 13.20 14.89
C ILE A 50 -0.19 14.29 15.41
N GLU A 51 -0.67 15.18 16.28
CA GLU A 51 0.11 16.28 16.85
C GLU A 51 1.27 15.77 17.70
N ALA A 52 1.02 14.76 18.53
CA ALA A 52 2.05 14.19 19.40
C ALA A 52 3.13 13.39 18.66
N ASN A 53 2.85 12.93 17.43
CA ASN A 53 3.71 12.03 16.68
C ASN A 53 4.14 12.61 15.32
N GLN A 54 3.38 12.34 14.25
CA GLN A 54 3.78 12.65 12.87
C GLN A 54 4.02 14.15 12.68
N LEU A 55 3.08 14.99 13.10
CA LEU A 55 3.16 16.44 12.88
C LEU A 55 4.35 17.06 13.64
N LYS A 56 4.58 16.62 14.88
CA LYS A 56 5.75 17.01 15.67
C LYS A 56 7.05 16.68 14.92
N LEU A 57 7.20 15.43 14.46
CA LEU A 57 8.41 15.00 13.75
C LEU A 57 8.57 15.70 12.40
N MET A 58 7.48 15.96 11.68
CA MET A 58 7.53 16.75 10.43
C MET A 58 8.05 18.17 10.70
N ASN A 59 7.59 18.83 11.77
CA ASN A 59 8.08 20.15 12.17
C ASN A 59 9.56 20.13 12.57
N GLU A 60 9.98 19.12 13.34
CA GLU A 60 11.39 18.97 13.77
C GLU A 60 12.33 18.66 12.60
N ARG A 61 11.85 17.95 11.57
CA ARG A 61 12.64 17.53 10.39
C ARG A 61 12.54 18.49 9.21
N GLY A 62 11.60 19.44 9.24
CA GLY A 62 11.36 20.37 8.12
C GLY A 62 10.64 19.74 6.93
N SER A 63 9.74 18.77 7.15
CA SER A 63 8.88 18.22 6.10
C SER A 63 7.61 19.06 5.95
N ASP A 64 7.31 19.45 4.70
CA ASP A 64 6.15 20.31 4.40
C ASP A 64 4.87 19.47 4.33
N LEU A 65 4.89 18.38 3.56
CA LEU A 65 3.72 17.53 3.26
C LEU A 65 4.10 16.05 3.31
N THR A 66 3.16 15.20 3.76
CA THR A 66 3.31 13.74 3.70
C THR A 66 2.14 13.11 2.93
N VAL A 67 2.44 12.25 1.96
CA VAL A 67 1.45 11.29 1.42
C VAL A 67 1.23 10.24 2.50
N PHE A 68 0.01 10.22 3.06
CA PHE A 68 -0.29 9.52 4.29
C PHE A 68 -1.35 8.46 4.04
N SER A 69 -1.04 7.22 4.39
CA SER A 69 -1.90 6.06 4.13
C SER A 69 -2.14 5.22 5.38
N PRO A 70 -3.08 4.26 5.34
CA PRO A 70 -3.26 3.31 6.43
C PRO A 70 -1.97 2.59 6.84
N ARG A 71 -1.91 2.16 8.10
CA ARG A 71 -0.75 1.44 8.64
C ARG A 71 -0.48 0.14 7.84
N ALA A 72 0.67 0.07 7.16
CA ALA A 72 1.03 -1.09 6.34
C ALA A 72 0.95 -2.44 7.07
N SER A 73 1.49 -2.54 8.29
CA SER A 73 1.44 -3.78 9.08
C SER A 73 0.03 -4.19 9.51
N PHE A 74 -0.95 -3.28 9.46
CA PHE A 74 -2.33 -3.53 9.83
C PHE A 74 -3.25 -3.75 8.63
N MET A 75 -2.79 -3.56 7.38
CA MET A 75 -3.61 -3.90 6.20
C MET A 75 -4.05 -5.36 6.26
N ALA A 76 -3.11 -6.26 6.57
CA ALA A 76 -3.30 -7.65 6.99
C ALA A 76 -4.35 -8.43 6.19
N HIS A 77 -4.28 -8.31 4.86
CA HIS A 77 -5.18 -8.94 3.87
C HIS A 77 -5.32 -10.46 4.04
N HIS A 78 -4.34 -11.13 4.65
CA HIS A 78 -4.36 -12.57 4.90
C HIS A 78 -5.31 -13.01 6.03
N ILE A 79 -5.95 -12.07 6.73
CA ILE A 79 -6.91 -12.36 7.80
C ILE A 79 -8.34 -12.22 7.27
N GLY A 80 -9.09 -13.32 7.30
CA GLY A 80 -10.49 -13.35 6.89
C GLY A 80 -10.66 -13.52 5.38
N ASP A 81 -11.76 -12.97 4.87
CA ASP A 81 -12.16 -13.03 3.47
C ASP A 81 -12.26 -11.64 2.83
N LEU A 82 -12.78 -11.58 1.59
CA LEU A 82 -12.99 -10.32 0.86
C LEU A 82 -13.84 -9.32 1.66
N GLN A 83 -14.88 -9.77 2.35
CA GLN A 83 -15.78 -8.88 3.09
C GLN A 83 -15.07 -8.27 4.31
N VAL A 84 -14.24 -9.06 5.01
CA VAL A 84 -13.39 -8.57 6.09
C VAL A 84 -12.44 -7.50 5.57
N SER A 85 -11.76 -7.75 4.44
CA SER A 85 -10.82 -6.79 3.83
C SER A 85 -11.51 -5.54 3.31
N GLN A 86 -12.68 -5.64 2.69
CA GLN A 86 -13.47 -4.49 2.23
C GLN A 86 -13.92 -3.60 3.39
N THR A 87 -14.44 -4.19 4.45
CA THR A 87 -14.87 -3.44 5.64
C THR A 87 -13.68 -2.74 6.28
N TRP A 88 -12.55 -3.43 6.38
CA TRP A 88 -11.34 -2.91 7.01
C TRP A 88 -10.66 -1.80 6.20
N ALA A 89 -10.53 -1.98 4.88
CA ALA A 89 -10.04 -0.96 3.94
C ALA A 89 -10.78 0.35 4.10
N ARG A 90 -12.12 0.29 4.07
CA ARG A 90 -12.97 1.49 4.20
C ARG A 90 -12.74 2.22 5.50
N ILE A 91 -12.75 1.51 6.64
CA ILE A 91 -12.52 2.11 7.96
C ILE A 91 -11.18 2.84 8.02
N CYS A 92 -10.11 2.21 7.54
CA CYS A 92 -8.79 2.81 7.57
C CYS A 92 -8.65 4.00 6.60
N ASN A 93 -9.18 3.86 5.39
CA ASN A 93 -9.17 4.92 4.38
C ASN A 93 -9.98 6.14 4.85
N ASP A 94 -11.15 5.93 5.44
CA ASP A 94 -11.98 7.02 5.99
C ASP A 94 -11.28 7.73 7.15
N LEU A 95 -10.54 6.99 7.99
CA LEU A 95 -9.76 7.59 9.07
C LEU A 95 -8.61 8.47 8.53
N VAL A 96 -7.91 8.02 7.50
CA VAL A 96 -6.82 8.78 6.86
C VAL A 96 -7.37 9.98 6.07
N ALA A 97 -8.53 9.84 5.43
CA ALA A 97 -9.23 10.95 4.80
C ALA A 97 -9.56 12.05 5.82
N ARG A 98 -9.99 11.67 7.04
CA ARG A 98 -10.21 12.61 8.15
C ARG A 98 -8.92 13.29 8.60
N VAL A 99 -7.79 12.59 8.66
CA VAL A 99 -6.48 13.22 8.94
C VAL A 99 -6.18 14.30 7.90
N SER A 100 -6.35 14.00 6.61
CA SER A 100 -6.13 14.96 5.53
C SER A 100 -7.10 16.15 5.62
N GLY A 101 -8.36 15.94 6.01
CA GLY A 101 -9.31 17.03 6.24
C GLY A 101 -9.00 17.91 7.46
N LEU A 102 -8.44 17.32 8.53
CA LEU A 102 -8.06 18.03 9.76
C LEU A 102 -6.74 18.79 9.63
N PHE A 103 -5.84 18.30 8.78
CA PHE A 103 -4.49 18.83 8.58
C PHE A 103 -4.14 18.96 7.08
N PRO A 104 -4.94 19.71 6.28
CA PRO A 104 -4.88 19.68 4.81
C PRO A 104 -3.58 20.23 4.21
N ASP A 105 -2.88 21.10 4.94
CA ASP A 105 -1.60 21.65 4.50
C ASP A 105 -0.42 20.70 4.78
N ARG A 106 -0.66 19.60 5.51
CA ARG A 106 0.40 18.72 6.05
C ARG A 106 0.27 17.27 5.59
N PHE A 107 -0.94 16.79 5.35
CA PHE A 107 -1.18 15.42 4.90
C PHE A 107 -2.07 15.40 3.67
N ILE A 108 -1.69 14.56 2.71
CA ILE A 108 -2.50 14.23 1.55
C ILE A 108 -2.76 12.73 1.53
N MET A 109 -3.95 12.34 1.09
CA MET A 109 -4.41 10.97 1.26
C MET A 109 -3.71 9.99 0.30
N GLY A 110 -3.17 8.91 0.85
CA GLY A 110 -2.95 7.63 0.15
C GLY A 110 -3.91 6.56 0.70
N ALA A 111 -4.38 5.66 -0.15
CA ALA A 111 -5.37 4.65 0.24
C ALA A 111 -4.80 3.22 0.23
N MET A 112 -5.34 2.33 1.07
CA MET A 112 -5.12 0.89 0.93
C MET A 112 -6.25 0.25 0.12
N LEU A 113 -5.94 -0.79 -0.66
CA LEU A 113 -6.93 -1.56 -1.41
C LEU A 113 -7.46 -2.75 -0.59
N PRO A 114 -8.73 -3.16 -0.76
CA PRO A 114 -9.33 -4.27 -0.02
C PRO A 114 -8.96 -5.64 -0.62
N GLN A 115 -7.67 -5.89 -0.84
CA GLN A 115 -7.21 -7.12 -1.46
C GLN A 115 -7.42 -8.33 -0.53
N SER A 116 -7.60 -9.54 -1.08
CA SER A 116 -7.74 -10.77 -0.29
C SER A 116 -7.13 -11.97 -1.01
N PRO A 117 -6.56 -12.95 -0.28
CA PRO A 117 -5.96 -14.13 -0.88
C PRO A 117 -6.96 -14.92 -1.74
N GLY A 118 -6.59 -15.21 -2.99
CA GLY A 118 -7.41 -16.00 -3.91
C GLY A 118 -8.51 -15.21 -4.62
N GLU A 119 -8.72 -13.93 -4.27
CA GLU A 119 -9.69 -13.06 -4.93
C GLU A 119 -9.08 -12.37 -6.16
N ASP A 120 -9.93 -12.03 -7.12
CA ASP A 120 -9.54 -11.29 -8.31
C ASP A 120 -9.13 -9.85 -7.92
N PRO A 121 -7.96 -9.33 -8.38
CA PRO A 121 -7.57 -7.94 -8.14
C PRO A 121 -8.63 -6.89 -8.52
N ALA A 122 -9.46 -7.18 -9.53
CA ALA A 122 -10.54 -6.29 -9.95
C ALA A 122 -11.56 -6.00 -8.85
N THR A 123 -11.66 -6.86 -7.82
CA THR A 123 -12.51 -6.61 -6.63
C THR A 123 -12.09 -5.39 -5.82
N SER A 124 -10.87 -4.88 -6.02
CA SER A 124 -10.36 -3.66 -5.39
C SER A 124 -10.77 -2.36 -6.11
N VAL A 125 -11.22 -2.45 -7.37
CA VAL A 125 -11.56 -1.28 -8.20
C VAL A 125 -12.62 -0.36 -7.55
N PRO A 126 -13.71 -0.86 -6.95
CA PRO A 126 -14.70 0.01 -6.32
C PRO A 126 -14.13 0.89 -5.20
N GLU A 127 -13.21 0.35 -4.39
CA GLU A 127 -12.59 1.13 -3.32
C GLU A 127 -11.51 2.09 -3.85
N LEU A 128 -10.79 1.72 -4.91
CA LEU A 128 -9.88 2.63 -5.62
C LEU A 128 -10.66 3.85 -6.13
N VAL A 129 -11.74 3.63 -6.87
CA VAL A 129 -12.59 4.70 -7.42
C VAL A 129 -13.10 5.59 -6.29
N ARG A 130 -13.62 5.00 -5.22
CA ARG A 130 -14.09 5.76 -4.05
C ARG A 130 -12.98 6.59 -3.40
N ALA A 131 -11.82 5.98 -3.19
CA ALA A 131 -10.69 6.65 -2.55
C ALA A 131 -10.27 7.89 -3.34
N VAL A 132 -10.24 7.83 -4.67
CA VAL A 132 -9.91 8.97 -5.53
C VAL A 132 -11.04 9.99 -5.57
N GLU A 133 -12.26 9.57 -5.94
CA GLU A 133 -13.37 10.48 -6.26
C GLU A 133 -14.03 11.09 -5.02
N GLU A 134 -14.11 10.35 -3.91
CA GLU A 134 -14.81 10.81 -2.70
C GLU A 134 -13.85 11.25 -1.60
N LEU A 135 -12.66 10.64 -1.51
CA LEU A 135 -11.72 10.90 -0.40
C LEU A 135 -10.49 11.71 -0.79
N GLY A 136 -10.26 11.94 -2.10
CA GLY A 136 -9.14 12.73 -2.60
C GLY A 136 -7.79 12.02 -2.50
N ALA A 137 -7.76 10.69 -2.61
CA ALA A 137 -6.53 9.92 -2.63
C ALA A 137 -5.70 10.25 -3.88
N VAL A 138 -4.41 10.51 -3.68
CA VAL A 138 -3.42 10.78 -4.74
C VAL A 138 -2.48 9.61 -5.00
N GLU A 139 -2.62 8.52 -4.25
CA GLU A 139 -1.83 7.31 -4.33
C GLU A 139 -2.62 6.15 -3.74
N ILE A 140 -2.35 4.93 -4.22
CA ILE A 140 -2.78 3.71 -3.53
C ILE A 140 -1.58 2.83 -3.13
N ASN A 141 -1.75 2.06 -2.05
CA ASN A 141 -0.90 0.94 -1.71
C ASN A 141 -1.44 -0.32 -2.39
N LEU A 142 -0.66 -0.89 -3.31
CA LEU A 142 -0.93 -2.15 -3.98
C LEU A 142 -0.09 -3.27 -3.37
N ASN A 143 -0.73 -4.23 -2.74
CA ASN A 143 -0.05 -5.38 -2.15
C ASN A 143 0.20 -6.47 -3.22
N PRO A 144 1.47 -6.77 -3.58
CA PRO A 144 1.79 -7.81 -4.55
C PRO A 144 1.61 -9.22 -3.97
N ASP A 145 1.42 -9.35 -2.65
CA ASP A 145 1.18 -10.62 -1.96
C ASP A 145 0.12 -10.48 -0.84
N PRO A 146 -1.18 -10.48 -1.17
CA PRO A 146 -2.27 -10.47 -0.20
C PRO A 146 -2.24 -11.64 0.79
N SER A 147 -1.56 -12.74 0.46
CA SER A 147 -1.43 -13.93 1.31
C SER A 147 -0.53 -13.75 2.53
N GLY A 148 0.25 -12.66 2.57
CA GLY A 148 1.13 -12.35 3.70
C GLY A 148 2.32 -13.31 3.81
N GLY A 149 3.01 -13.60 2.71
CA GLY A 149 4.25 -14.38 2.71
C GLY A 149 4.16 -15.76 2.06
N LEU A 150 3.05 -16.10 1.40
CA LEU A 150 2.93 -17.31 0.58
C LEU A 150 3.12 -17.05 -0.93
N TRP A 151 3.08 -15.80 -1.38
CA TRP A 151 3.17 -15.41 -2.79
C TRP A 151 2.19 -16.15 -3.71
N THR A 152 0.92 -16.22 -3.29
CA THR A 152 -0.13 -16.91 -4.07
C THR A 152 -0.83 -16.03 -5.09
N ALA A 153 -0.60 -14.72 -5.07
CA ALA A 153 -1.18 -13.81 -6.06
C ALA A 153 -0.44 -13.88 -7.41
N PRO A 154 -1.12 -13.55 -8.52
CA PRO A 154 -0.46 -13.41 -9.82
C PRO A 154 0.65 -12.36 -9.78
N ALA A 155 1.70 -12.55 -10.59
CA ALA A 155 2.74 -11.54 -10.72
C ALA A 155 2.16 -10.19 -11.19
N LEU A 156 2.81 -9.07 -10.85
CA LEU A 156 2.34 -7.73 -11.22
C LEU A 156 2.17 -7.52 -12.74
N THR A 157 2.78 -8.36 -13.58
CA THR A 157 2.63 -8.32 -15.04
C THR A 157 1.47 -9.15 -15.57
N ASP A 158 0.73 -9.84 -14.70
CA ASP A 158 -0.42 -10.63 -15.08
C ASP A 158 -1.63 -9.74 -15.43
N ARG A 159 -2.46 -10.19 -16.37
CA ARG A 159 -3.59 -9.39 -16.88
C ARG A 159 -4.74 -9.26 -15.87
N SER A 160 -4.78 -10.09 -14.85
CA SER A 160 -5.74 -9.95 -13.74
C SER A 160 -5.63 -8.60 -13.02
N TRP A 161 -4.47 -7.94 -13.06
CA TRP A 161 -4.29 -6.61 -12.48
C TRP A 161 -4.73 -5.46 -13.39
N TYR A 162 -4.99 -5.71 -14.68
CA TYR A 162 -5.24 -4.65 -15.67
C TYR A 162 -6.43 -3.74 -15.29
N PRO A 163 -7.56 -4.25 -14.75
CA PRO A 163 -8.65 -3.38 -14.31
C PRO A 163 -8.24 -2.34 -13.24
N VAL A 164 -7.26 -2.69 -12.38
CA VAL A 164 -6.70 -1.75 -11.41
C VAL A 164 -5.80 -0.74 -12.13
N TYR A 165 -4.94 -1.20 -13.04
CA TYR A 165 -4.00 -0.35 -13.78
C TYR A 165 -4.71 0.64 -14.71
N GLU A 166 -5.79 0.22 -15.35
CA GLU A 166 -6.65 1.10 -16.16
C GLU A 166 -7.16 2.29 -15.33
N LYS A 167 -7.57 2.06 -14.08
CA LYS A 167 -7.99 3.14 -13.18
C LYS A 167 -6.84 4.01 -12.69
N LEU A 168 -5.67 3.43 -12.40
CA LEU A 168 -4.49 4.23 -12.04
C LEU A 168 -4.08 5.18 -13.17
N VAL A 169 -4.15 4.71 -14.41
CA VAL A 169 -3.88 5.55 -15.60
C VAL A 169 -5.00 6.57 -15.81
N GLU A 170 -6.27 6.19 -15.69
CA GLU A 170 -7.42 7.10 -15.83
C GLU A 170 -7.36 8.27 -14.84
N TYR A 171 -6.98 8.02 -13.60
CA TYR A 171 -6.87 9.05 -12.56
C TYR A 171 -5.48 9.69 -12.45
N GLU A 172 -4.52 9.24 -13.26
CA GLU A 172 -3.13 9.73 -13.26
C GLU A 172 -2.45 9.65 -11.87
N ILE A 173 -2.74 8.59 -11.10
CA ILE A 173 -2.13 8.38 -9.77
C ILE A 173 -1.18 7.16 -9.75
N PRO A 174 -0.08 7.21 -8.98
CA PRO A 174 0.80 6.07 -8.81
C PRO A 174 0.22 5.02 -7.85
N ALA A 175 0.81 3.83 -7.90
CA ALA A 175 0.67 2.82 -6.86
C ALA A 175 2.02 2.57 -6.16
N MET A 176 2.05 2.66 -4.84
CA MET A 176 3.15 2.13 -4.05
C MET A 176 2.98 0.62 -3.89
N ILE A 177 4.00 -0.15 -4.30
CA ILE A 177 4.01 -1.60 -4.19
C ILE A 177 4.39 -1.97 -2.76
N HIS A 178 3.43 -2.37 -1.94
CA HIS A 178 3.64 -2.51 -0.51
C HIS A 178 2.95 -3.75 0.07
N VAL A 179 3.74 -4.69 0.59
CA VAL A 179 3.20 -5.84 1.33
C VAL A 179 2.75 -5.46 2.75
N SER A 180 2.07 -6.38 3.43
CA SER A 180 1.64 -6.21 4.82
C SER A 180 2.44 -7.13 5.75
N THR A 181 2.02 -7.24 7.01
CA THR A 181 2.47 -8.28 7.95
C THR A 181 2.51 -9.67 7.34
N SER A 182 3.63 -10.36 7.58
CA SER A 182 3.84 -11.76 7.21
C SER A 182 3.10 -12.68 8.18
N CYS A 183 2.44 -13.70 7.66
CA CYS A 183 1.88 -14.82 8.43
C CYS A 183 2.88 -15.97 8.63
N LYS A 184 4.11 -15.84 8.11
CA LYS A 184 5.19 -16.84 8.21
C LYS A 184 6.16 -16.48 9.32
N SER A 185 6.42 -17.43 10.22
CA SER A 185 7.38 -17.28 11.30
C SER A 185 8.84 -17.18 10.84
N GLN A 186 9.13 -17.60 9.60
CA GLN A 186 10.46 -17.49 8.99
C GLN A 186 10.80 -16.05 8.57
N PHE A 187 9.79 -15.18 8.45
CA PHE A 187 9.95 -13.83 7.95
C PHE A 187 9.57 -12.80 9.01
N HIS A 188 10.51 -11.93 9.37
CA HIS A 188 10.24 -10.71 10.10
C HIS A 188 9.60 -9.67 9.16
N THR A 189 8.35 -9.30 9.44
CA THR A 189 7.52 -8.37 8.64
C THR A 189 8.30 -7.21 8.02
N THR A 190 8.86 -6.31 8.83
CA THR A 190 9.49 -5.08 8.31
C THR A 190 10.96 -5.23 7.99
N GLY A 191 11.57 -6.39 8.30
CA GLY A 191 13.02 -6.57 8.28
C GLY A 191 13.50 -7.45 7.12
N ASP A 192 12.65 -8.35 6.63
CA ASP A 192 12.95 -9.21 5.49
C ASP A 192 11.77 -9.30 4.51
N HIS A 193 10.52 -9.43 4.97
CA HIS A 193 9.38 -9.60 4.08
C HIS A 193 9.17 -8.37 3.19
N TYR A 194 9.29 -7.16 3.74
CA TYR A 194 9.18 -5.91 2.99
C TYR A 194 10.27 -5.82 1.90
N LEU A 195 11.54 -5.88 2.31
CA LEU A 195 12.68 -5.79 1.38
C LEU A 195 12.68 -6.90 0.31
N GLY A 196 12.26 -8.10 0.70
CA GLY A 196 12.09 -9.24 -0.20
C GLY A 196 10.98 -9.01 -1.22
N ALA A 197 9.87 -8.38 -0.81
CA ALA A 197 8.78 -8.03 -1.70
C ALA A 197 9.16 -6.93 -2.69
N ASP A 198 9.85 -5.88 -2.24
CA ASP A 198 10.32 -4.80 -3.09
C ASP A 198 11.21 -5.33 -4.23
N THR A 199 12.17 -6.19 -3.85
CA THR A 199 13.09 -6.84 -4.78
C THR A 199 12.36 -7.79 -5.74
N THR A 200 11.37 -8.53 -5.22
CA THR A 200 10.57 -9.47 -6.02
C THR A 200 9.69 -8.74 -7.03
N ALA A 201 9.05 -7.64 -6.63
CA ALA A 201 8.22 -6.81 -7.49
C ALA A 201 9.04 -6.28 -8.67
N PHE A 202 10.20 -5.68 -8.41
CA PHE A 202 11.09 -5.20 -9.47
C PHE A 202 11.49 -6.31 -10.44
N MET A 203 11.86 -7.50 -9.91
CA MET A 203 12.22 -8.64 -10.76
C MET A 203 11.03 -9.16 -11.59
N GLN A 204 9.81 -9.14 -11.05
CA GLN A 204 8.61 -9.50 -11.83
C GLN A 204 8.43 -8.55 -13.01
N LEU A 205 8.53 -7.25 -12.79
CA LEU A 205 8.44 -6.22 -13.84
C LEU A 205 9.54 -6.37 -14.89
N LEU A 206 10.79 -6.61 -14.46
CA LEU A 206 11.91 -6.86 -15.37
C LEU A 206 11.65 -8.04 -16.32
N LYS A 207 11.09 -9.15 -15.83
CA LYS A 207 10.78 -10.31 -16.69
C LYS A 207 9.66 -10.03 -17.69
N GLY A 208 8.69 -9.18 -17.34
CA GLY A 208 7.53 -8.89 -18.18
C GLY A 208 7.73 -7.68 -19.08
N ASP A 209 6.63 -7.19 -19.66
CA ASP A 209 6.58 -6.03 -20.57
C ASP A 209 5.38 -5.12 -20.24
N LEU A 210 5.03 -5.03 -18.94
CA LEU A 210 3.81 -4.36 -18.46
C LEU A 210 3.63 -2.95 -19.01
N PHE A 211 4.71 -2.16 -19.02
CA PHE A 211 4.66 -0.75 -19.44
C PHE A 211 4.56 -0.56 -20.96
N ARG A 212 4.66 -1.63 -21.75
CA ARG A 212 4.26 -1.58 -23.16
C ARG A 212 2.75 -1.44 -23.30
N ASP A 213 2.00 -2.12 -22.44
CA ASP A 213 0.55 -2.08 -22.44
C ASP A 213 0.04 -0.84 -21.68
N PHE A 214 0.76 -0.39 -20.63
CA PHE A 214 0.45 0.83 -19.86
C PHE A 214 1.67 1.76 -19.75
N PRO A 215 1.97 2.57 -20.79
CA PRO A 215 3.14 3.46 -20.79
C PRO A 215 3.07 4.58 -19.75
N ASP A 216 1.86 4.95 -19.30
CA ASP A 216 1.65 6.02 -18.32
C ASP A 216 1.54 5.51 -16.87
N LEU A 217 1.47 4.19 -16.64
CA LEU A 217 1.37 3.60 -15.30
C LEU A 217 2.64 3.88 -14.49
N LYS A 218 2.49 4.33 -13.24
CA LYS A 218 3.61 4.62 -12.34
C LYS A 218 3.56 3.77 -11.08
N PHE A 219 4.70 3.15 -10.74
CA PHE A 219 4.89 2.43 -9.50
C PHE A 219 6.00 3.04 -8.66
N VAL A 220 5.76 3.12 -7.36
CA VAL A 220 6.79 3.39 -6.36
C VAL A 220 7.11 2.07 -5.66
N ILE A 221 8.36 1.64 -5.69
CA ILE A 221 8.84 0.52 -4.88
C ILE A 221 9.58 1.11 -3.67
N PRO A 222 9.06 0.92 -2.45
CA PRO A 222 9.60 1.59 -1.27
C PRO A 222 10.91 0.97 -0.78
N HIS A 223 11.40 1.48 0.35
CA HIS A 223 12.63 1.07 1.03
C HIS A 223 13.87 1.14 0.11
N GLY A 224 13.94 2.18 -0.72
CA GLY A 224 14.98 2.36 -1.73
C GLY A 224 14.97 1.25 -2.78
N GLY A 225 13.83 0.65 -3.11
CA GLY A 225 13.74 -0.48 -4.02
C GLY A 225 14.25 -1.80 -3.43
N GLY A 226 14.28 -1.93 -2.09
CA GLY A 226 14.81 -3.08 -1.38
C GLY A 226 16.28 -3.34 -1.72
N ALA A 227 16.59 -4.51 -2.29
CA ALA A 227 17.95 -4.87 -2.64
C ALA A 227 18.35 -4.44 -4.07
N VAL A 228 17.44 -3.79 -4.82
CA VAL A 228 17.61 -3.54 -6.26
C VAL A 228 18.77 -2.59 -6.55
N PRO A 229 18.85 -1.37 -5.97
CA PRO A 229 19.97 -0.47 -6.28
C PRO A 229 21.31 -1.03 -5.80
N TYR A 230 21.34 -1.71 -4.66
CA TYR A 230 22.57 -2.33 -4.16
C TYR A 230 23.10 -3.41 -5.11
N HIS A 231 22.20 -4.19 -5.72
CA HIS A 231 22.53 -5.20 -6.72
C HIS A 231 22.28 -4.74 -8.16
N TRP A 232 22.33 -3.43 -8.45
CA TRP A 232 21.93 -2.88 -9.76
C TRP A 232 22.63 -3.55 -10.95
N GLY A 233 23.95 -3.77 -10.83
CA GLY A 233 24.73 -4.47 -11.88
C GLY A 233 24.23 -5.89 -12.17
N ARG A 234 23.69 -6.59 -11.17
CA ARG A 234 23.06 -7.91 -11.37
C ARG A 234 21.78 -7.79 -12.18
N PHE A 235 20.92 -6.82 -11.87
CA PHE A 235 19.66 -6.61 -12.59
C PHE A 235 19.90 -6.20 -14.04
N ARG A 236 20.91 -5.36 -14.31
CA ARG A 236 21.33 -5.05 -15.69
C ARG A 236 21.80 -6.30 -16.45
N GLY A 237 22.65 -7.11 -15.82
CA GLY A 237 23.08 -8.39 -16.42
C GLY A 237 21.93 -9.35 -16.68
N LEU A 238 20.92 -9.38 -15.79
CA LEU A 238 19.70 -10.17 -15.98
C LEU A 238 18.83 -9.65 -17.13
N ALA A 239 18.72 -8.32 -17.30
CA ALA A 239 18.01 -7.74 -18.44
C ALA A 239 18.60 -8.26 -19.76
N MET A 240 19.93 -8.18 -19.92
CA MET A 240 20.64 -8.70 -21.09
C MET A 240 20.41 -10.21 -21.28
N ALA A 241 20.54 -11.00 -20.21
CA ALA A 241 20.36 -12.45 -20.27
C ALA A 241 18.93 -12.87 -20.65
N LEU A 242 17.94 -12.06 -20.29
CA LEU A 242 16.52 -12.26 -20.61
C LEU A 242 16.11 -11.65 -21.96
N GLY A 243 17.04 -11.00 -22.69
CA GLY A 243 16.73 -10.32 -23.94
C GLY A 243 15.83 -9.09 -23.77
N LYS A 244 15.89 -8.44 -22.60
CA LYS A 244 15.14 -7.22 -22.29
C LYS A 244 15.97 -5.97 -22.66
N PRO A 245 15.31 -4.81 -22.92
CA PRO A 245 16.00 -3.53 -23.05
C PRO A 245 16.78 -3.19 -21.78
N GLU A 246 17.67 -2.19 -21.86
CA GLU A 246 18.33 -1.64 -20.66
C GLU A 246 17.28 -1.12 -19.67
N LEU A 247 17.59 -1.18 -18.37
CA LEU A 247 16.62 -0.88 -17.31
C LEU A 247 16.05 0.53 -17.42
N GLU A 248 16.88 1.48 -17.85
CA GLU A 248 16.53 2.88 -18.08
C GLU A 248 15.38 3.03 -19.09
N GLU A 249 15.38 2.23 -20.16
CA GLU A 249 14.32 2.21 -21.18
C GLU A 249 13.15 1.33 -20.75
N HIS A 250 13.45 0.16 -20.18
CA HIS A 250 12.46 -0.88 -19.88
C HIS A 250 11.55 -0.54 -18.69
N LEU A 251 12.11 0.04 -17.62
CA LEU A 251 11.41 0.19 -16.34
C LEU A 251 11.45 1.60 -15.76
N LEU A 252 12.55 2.35 -15.90
CA LEU A 252 12.77 3.55 -15.09
C LEU A 252 11.96 4.79 -15.53
N ASN A 253 11.22 4.70 -16.63
CA ASN A 253 10.19 5.70 -16.95
C ASN A 253 8.91 5.52 -16.10
N ASN A 254 8.74 4.36 -15.47
CA ASN A 254 7.52 3.93 -14.81
C ASN A 254 7.74 3.50 -13.36
N VAL A 255 8.95 3.06 -13.00
CA VAL A 255 9.29 2.59 -11.65
C VAL A 255 10.21 3.58 -10.95
N PHE A 256 9.82 3.96 -9.74
CA PHE A 256 10.51 4.90 -8.86
C PHE A 256 10.82 4.24 -7.52
N PHE A 257 11.82 4.77 -6.81
CA PHE A 257 12.17 4.35 -5.45
C PHE A 257 12.04 5.54 -4.50
N ASP A 258 11.55 5.29 -3.28
CA ASP A 258 11.70 6.26 -2.18
C ASP A 258 13.15 6.27 -1.66
N THR A 259 13.42 7.01 -0.57
CA THR A 259 14.78 7.21 -0.01
C THR A 259 14.93 6.70 1.41
#